data_AF-A0A1Z9A1V2-F1
#
_entry.id   AF-A0A1Z9A1V2-F1
#
_cell.length_a   1.000
_cell.length_b   1.000
_cell.length_c   1.000
_cell.angle_alpha   90.00
_cell.angle_beta   90.00
_cell.angle_gamma   90.00
#
_symmetry.space_group_name_H-M   'P 1'
#
loop_
_entity.id
_entity.type
_entity.pdbx_description
1 polymer ?
#
loop_
_entity_poly.entity_id
_entity_poly.type
_entity_poly.pdbx_seq_one_letter_code
_entity_poly.pdbx_strand_id
1 'polypeptide(L)'
;NQHPELVEKLRDHLAKWWERVGPLANEEQRIIIGTEHENPTKLSGTEWLDVFIDQQNQIRRGAQKSGYWLIDVARAGEYDIELRRWPKEADGTISGTLPDGTGTALPITQASLFVSGHNHLSIGEKRSYQFEGLTKQVKKEDKGASFTMKLKKGPTALHTWFRGKDTILSAYYVYVTRKGDSK
;
A
#
# COMPACT_ATOMS: atom_id res chain seq x y z
N ASN A 1 20.67 -1.60 37.76
CA ASN A 1 21.92 -1.05 38.36
C ASN A 1 23.13 -1.96 38.26
N GLN A 2 23.06 -3.15 37.64
CA GLN A 2 24.18 -4.10 37.61
C GLN A 2 25.22 -3.84 36.49
N HIS A 3 24.88 -3.08 35.45
CA HIS A 3 25.78 -2.77 34.33
C HIS A 3 25.70 -1.29 33.88
N PRO A 4 26.04 -0.32 34.76
CA PRO A 4 25.93 1.10 34.44
C PRO A 4 26.82 1.52 33.25
N GLU A 5 28.05 1.01 33.17
CA GLU A 5 29.00 1.32 32.09
C GLU A 5 28.50 0.84 30.71
N LEU A 6 27.84 -0.33 30.67
CA LEU A 6 27.26 -0.85 29.43
C LEU A 6 26.09 0.02 28.97
N VAL A 7 25.26 0.49 29.91
CA VAL A 7 24.14 1.39 29.62
C VAL A 7 24.66 2.71 29.05
N GLU A 8 25.72 3.27 29.63
CA GLU A 8 26.36 4.50 29.15
C GLU A 8 26.91 4.31 27.72
N LYS A 9 27.65 3.23 27.47
CA LYS A 9 28.16 2.89 26.14
C LYS A 9 27.06 2.79 25.08
N LEU A 10 25.92 2.16 25.42
CA LEU A 10 24.79 2.02 24.50
C LEU A 10 24.08 3.36 24.25
N ARG A 11 23.96 4.21 25.27
CA ARG A 11 23.38 5.56 25.15
C ARG A 11 24.25 6.45 24.28
N ASP A 12 25.57 6.42 24.46
CA ASP A 12 26.51 7.18 23.62
C ASP A 12 26.44 6.75 22.16
N HIS A 13 26.32 5.44 21.92
CA HIS A 13 26.17 4.93 20.57
C HIS A 13 24.84 5.37 19.93
N LEU A 14 23.74 5.29 20.68
CA LEU A 14 22.43 5.77 20.24
C LEU A 14 22.44 7.28 19.94
N ALA A 15 23.06 8.09 20.81
CA ALA A 15 23.16 9.54 20.63
C ALA A 15 23.94 9.91 19.36
N LYS A 16 25.12 9.31 19.16
CA LYS A 16 25.93 9.52 17.94
C LYS A 16 25.21 9.06 16.67
N TRP A 17 24.47 7.95 16.75
CA TRP A 17 23.65 7.51 15.64
C TRP A 17 22.51 8.50 15.37
N TRP A 18 21.83 8.98 16.41
CA TRP A 18 20.71 9.93 16.29
C TRP A 18 21.15 11.29 15.77
N GLU A 19 22.29 11.83 16.18
CA GLU A 19 22.85 13.08 15.62
C GLU A 19 23.01 13.00 14.10
N ARG A 20 23.34 11.81 13.58
CA ARG A 20 23.52 11.58 12.14
C ARG A 20 22.19 11.44 11.39
N VAL A 21 21.19 10.76 11.96
CA VAL A 21 19.93 10.42 11.24
C VAL A 21 18.76 11.33 11.59
N GLY A 22 18.79 11.97 12.75
CA GLY A 22 17.73 12.81 13.30
C GLY A 22 17.28 13.94 12.36
N PRO A 23 18.18 14.65 11.66
CA PRO A 23 17.79 15.68 10.70
C PRO A 23 16.88 15.16 9.57
N LEU A 24 17.05 13.89 9.16
CA LEU A 24 16.28 13.26 8.09
C LEU A 24 15.04 12.51 8.62
N ALA A 25 14.86 12.42 9.94
CA ALA A 25 13.82 11.57 10.53
C ALA A 25 12.39 12.01 10.18
N ASN A 26 12.21 13.30 9.87
CA ASN A 26 10.93 13.86 9.44
C ASN A 26 10.82 14.02 7.91
N GLU A 27 11.81 13.55 7.16
CA GLU A 27 11.71 13.53 5.70
C GLU A 27 10.94 12.30 5.24
N GLU A 28 9.93 12.53 4.41
CA GLU A 28 9.14 11.49 3.77
C GLU A 28 10.03 10.49 3.00
N GLN A 29 10.00 9.23 3.41
CA GLN A 29 10.68 8.16 2.69
C GLN A 29 9.76 7.56 1.62
N ARG A 30 10.35 7.07 0.52
CA ARG A 30 9.60 6.48 -0.60
C ARG A 30 10.01 5.03 -0.83
N ILE A 31 9.03 4.18 -1.09
CA ILE A 31 9.28 2.78 -1.46
C ILE A 31 9.61 2.73 -2.95
N ILE A 32 10.76 2.17 -3.29
CA ILE A 32 11.17 2.03 -4.68
C ILE A 32 10.44 0.84 -5.32
N ILE A 33 9.75 1.06 -6.43
CA ILE A 33 9.04 0.01 -7.17
C ILE A 33 9.58 -0.17 -8.59
N GLY A 34 9.41 -1.39 -9.13
CA GLY A 34 9.80 -1.71 -10.50
C GLY A 34 11.31 -1.77 -10.74
N THR A 35 12.07 -2.11 -9.71
CA THR A 35 13.48 -2.53 -9.86
C THR A 35 13.53 -3.97 -10.38
N GLU A 36 14.71 -4.45 -10.77
CA GLU A 36 14.92 -5.88 -11.08
C GLU A 36 15.13 -6.74 -9.82
N HIS A 37 15.37 -6.09 -8.67
CA HIS A 37 15.69 -6.75 -7.41
C HIS A 37 14.44 -7.20 -6.64
N GLU A 38 13.28 -6.56 -6.89
CA GLU A 38 12.01 -6.90 -6.26
C GLU A 38 10.85 -6.65 -7.22
N ASN A 39 10.37 -7.73 -7.86
CA ASN A 39 9.21 -7.71 -8.75
C ASN A 39 8.43 -9.04 -8.62
N PRO A 40 7.22 -9.05 -8.03
CA PRO A 40 6.44 -7.91 -7.54
C PRO A 40 7.02 -7.27 -6.28
N THR A 41 6.89 -5.95 -6.16
CA THR A 41 7.09 -5.24 -4.88
C THR A 41 5.83 -5.36 -4.02
N LYS A 42 5.99 -5.76 -2.75
CA LYS A 42 4.86 -5.86 -1.80
C LYS A 42 4.82 -4.60 -0.93
N LEU A 43 3.74 -3.84 -1.05
CA LEU A 43 3.40 -2.72 -0.18
C LEU A 43 2.36 -3.17 0.85
N SER A 44 2.41 -2.56 2.03
CA SER A 44 1.46 -2.81 3.11
C SER A 44 1.05 -1.53 3.84
N GLY A 45 -0.04 -1.60 4.59
CA GLY A 45 -0.58 -0.46 5.35
C GLY A 45 0.38 0.10 6.40
N THR A 46 1.45 -0.62 6.78
CA THR A 46 2.48 -0.11 7.68
C THR A 46 3.30 1.02 7.07
N GLU A 47 3.33 1.14 5.75
CA GLU A 47 4.06 2.20 5.07
C GLU A 47 3.17 3.36 4.59
N TRP A 48 1.93 3.44 5.06
CA TRP A 48 1.11 4.63 4.80
C TRP A 48 1.70 5.85 5.50
N LEU A 49 1.74 6.98 4.79
CA LEU A 49 2.16 8.24 5.40
C LEU A 49 1.14 8.68 6.45
N ASP A 50 1.62 8.91 7.68
CA ASP A 50 0.88 9.45 8.83
C ASP A 50 -0.39 8.69 9.27
N VAL A 51 -0.57 7.45 8.82
CA VAL A 51 -1.73 6.61 9.19
C VAL A 51 -1.28 5.21 9.60
N PHE A 52 -1.52 4.86 10.86
CA PHE A 52 -1.06 3.58 11.42
C PHE A 52 -2.05 2.43 11.19
N ILE A 53 -1.66 1.48 10.35
CA ILE A 53 -2.21 0.11 10.26
C ILE A 53 -1.05 -0.88 10.37
N ASP A 54 -0.62 -1.14 11.60
CA ASP A 54 0.61 -1.85 11.96
C ASP A 54 0.38 -3.09 12.84
N GLN A 55 -0.88 -3.37 13.17
CA GLN A 55 -1.24 -4.53 13.97
C GLN A 55 -2.16 -5.47 13.20
N GLN A 56 -1.85 -6.76 13.24
CA GLN A 56 -2.67 -7.76 12.53
C GLN A 56 -4.10 -7.84 13.07
N ASN A 57 -4.34 -7.44 14.32
CA ASN A 57 -5.69 -7.29 14.85
C ASN A 57 -6.49 -6.17 14.15
N GLN A 58 -5.84 -5.09 13.70
CA GLN A 58 -6.50 -4.03 12.93
C GLN A 58 -6.92 -4.54 11.55
N ILE A 59 -6.09 -5.37 10.91
CA ILE A 59 -6.42 -6.03 9.65
C ILE A 59 -7.59 -7.01 9.85
N ARG A 60 -7.51 -7.88 10.86
CA ARG A 60 -8.54 -8.90 11.14
C ARG A 60 -9.91 -8.27 11.41
N ARG A 61 -9.98 -7.20 12.21
CA ARG A 61 -11.23 -6.48 12.50
C ARG A 61 -11.74 -5.59 11.36
N GLY A 62 -10.97 -5.43 10.28
CA GLY A 62 -11.33 -4.56 9.17
C GLY A 62 -11.34 -3.07 9.55
N ALA A 63 -10.31 -2.59 10.23
CA ALA A 63 -10.17 -1.19 10.63
C ALA A 63 -10.35 -0.24 9.43
N GLN A 64 -11.41 0.57 9.46
CA GLN A 64 -11.76 1.50 8.40
C GLN A 64 -10.88 2.75 8.45
N LYS A 65 -9.63 2.62 7.99
CA LYS A 65 -8.67 3.72 7.83
C LYS A 65 -8.28 3.85 6.37
N SER A 66 -7.96 5.07 5.95
CA SER A 66 -7.45 5.36 4.61
C SER A 66 -6.11 6.06 4.70
N GLY A 67 -5.19 5.64 3.86
CA GLY A 67 -3.83 6.17 3.77
C GLY A 67 -3.35 6.04 2.33
N TYR A 68 -2.11 6.45 2.09
CA TYR A 68 -1.50 6.38 0.78
C TYR A 68 -0.01 6.09 0.92
N TRP A 69 0.55 5.49 -0.13
CA TRP A 69 1.99 5.25 -0.20
C TRP A 69 2.66 6.35 -0.98
N LEU A 70 3.84 6.71 -0.52
CA LEU A 70 4.79 7.44 -1.32
C LEU A 70 5.74 6.43 -1.95
N ILE A 71 5.78 6.43 -3.27
CA ILE A 71 6.55 5.49 -4.06
C ILE A 71 7.50 6.22 -5.00
N ASP A 72 8.61 5.58 -5.34
CA ASP A 72 9.52 6.02 -6.39
C ASP A 72 9.58 4.96 -7.49
N VAL A 73 9.11 5.32 -8.68
CA VAL A 73 9.07 4.43 -9.83
C VAL A 73 10.46 4.40 -10.47
N ALA A 74 11.20 3.31 -10.27
CA ALA A 74 12.58 3.20 -10.76
C ALA A 74 12.68 3.25 -12.30
N ARG A 75 11.72 2.61 -13.00
CA ARG A 75 11.69 2.45 -14.45
C ARG A 75 10.30 2.75 -15.00
N ALA A 76 10.19 3.67 -15.96
CA ALA A 76 8.91 3.87 -16.64
C ALA A 76 8.47 2.58 -17.35
N GLY A 77 7.16 2.36 -17.45
CA GLY A 77 6.62 1.15 -18.07
C GLY A 77 5.17 0.87 -17.74
N GLU A 78 4.68 -0.29 -18.18
CA GLU A 78 3.38 -0.80 -17.80
C GLU A 78 3.49 -1.64 -16.53
N TYR A 79 2.54 -1.44 -15.62
CA TYR A 79 2.52 -2.09 -14.31
C TYR A 79 1.15 -2.72 -14.07
N ASP A 80 1.16 -3.89 -13.42
CA ASP A 80 -0.01 -4.45 -12.74
C ASP A 80 0.05 -4.10 -11.26
N ILE A 81 -1.01 -3.45 -10.77
CA ILE A 81 -1.18 -3.02 -9.39
C ILE A 81 -2.37 -3.79 -8.82
N GLU A 82 -2.09 -4.77 -7.97
CA GLU A 82 -3.10 -5.61 -7.33
C GLU A 82 -3.41 -5.14 -5.92
N LEU A 83 -4.62 -4.63 -5.71
CA LEU A 83 -5.11 -4.22 -4.40
C LEU A 83 -5.66 -5.43 -3.65
N ARG A 84 -5.28 -5.62 -2.39
CA ARG A 84 -5.78 -6.70 -1.54
C ARG A 84 -6.08 -6.22 -0.12
N ARG A 85 -7.08 -6.86 0.51
CA ARG A 85 -7.31 -6.72 1.96
C ARG A 85 -6.41 -7.65 2.76
N TRP A 86 -6.21 -8.86 2.26
CA TRP A 86 -5.36 -9.87 2.88
C TRP A 86 -4.08 -10.06 2.05
N PRO A 87 -2.94 -10.35 2.71
CA PRO A 87 -1.73 -10.68 1.96
C PRO A 87 -1.95 -11.99 1.19
N LYS A 88 -1.26 -12.17 0.06
CA LYS A 88 -1.46 -13.33 -0.84
C LYS A 88 -1.36 -14.66 -0.12
N GLU A 89 -0.42 -14.75 0.82
CA GLU A 89 -0.09 -15.96 1.56
C GLU A 89 -1.22 -16.39 2.52
N ALA A 90 -2.14 -15.47 2.88
CA ALA A 90 -3.26 -15.74 3.77
C ALA A 90 -4.55 -16.13 3.04
N ASP A 91 -4.59 -15.98 1.71
CA ASP A 91 -5.64 -16.48 0.82
C ASP A 91 -7.10 -16.03 1.11
N GLY A 92 -7.30 -15.00 1.92
CA GLY A 92 -8.62 -14.43 2.19
C GLY A 92 -9.18 -13.60 1.02
N THR A 93 -10.51 -13.53 0.91
CA THR A 93 -11.19 -12.68 -0.09
C THR A 93 -11.31 -11.23 0.39
N ILE A 94 -11.43 -10.27 -0.54
CA ILE A 94 -11.51 -8.83 -0.22
C ILE A 94 -12.68 -8.56 0.73
N SER A 95 -13.87 -9.09 0.43
CA SER A 95 -15.07 -8.89 1.25
C SER A 95 -15.19 -9.87 2.42
N GLY A 96 -14.43 -10.97 2.41
CA GLY A 96 -14.58 -12.10 3.34
C GLY A 96 -13.55 -12.17 4.46
N THR A 97 -13.56 -13.31 5.13
CA THR A 97 -12.59 -13.69 6.18
C THR A 97 -11.38 -14.41 5.57
N LEU A 98 -10.46 -14.84 6.43
CA LEU A 98 -9.47 -15.86 6.07
C LEU A 98 -10.14 -17.23 5.85
N PRO A 99 -9.46 -18.19 5.18
CA PRO A 99 -9.98 -19.55 4.96
C PRO A 99 -10.35 -20.30 6.25
N ASP A 100 -9.67 -19.99 7.36
CA ASP A 100 -9.95 -20.56 8.69
C ASP A 100 -11.16 -19.89 9.40
N GLY A 101 -11.84 -18.95 8.73
CA GLY A 101 -12.96 -18.18 9.26
C GLY A 101 -12.55 -16.97 10.09
N THR A 102 -11.26 -16.74 10.33
CA THR A 102 -10.83 -15.63 11.20
C THR A 102 -10.93 -14.27 10.49
N GLY A 103 -11.32 -13.25 11.25
CA GLY A 103 -11.47 -11.88 10.81
C GLY A 103 -12.93 -11.50 10.55
N THR A 104 -13.15 -10.26 10.13
CA THR A 104 -14.49 -9.70 9.94
C THR A 104 -14.78 -9.53 8.45
N ALA A 105 -15.85 -10.13 7.96
CA ALA A 105 -16.33 -9.85 6.60
C ALA A 105 -16.77 -8.38 6.50
N LEU A 106 -16.41 -7.72 5.40
CA LEU A 106 -16.78 -6.33 5.14
C LEU A 106 -17.59 -6.28 3.84
N PRO A 107 -18.67 -5.48 3.75
CA PRO A 107 -19.53 -5.38 2.57
C PRO A 107 -18.88 -4.58 1.43
N ILE A 108 -17.61 -4.86 1.11
CA ILE A 108 -16.83 -4.24 0.04
C ILE A 108 -17.36 -4.77 -1.30
N THR A 109 -17.71 -3.83 -2.19
CA THR A 109 -18.22 -4.12 -3.53
C THR A 109 -17.42 -3.41 -4.62
N GLN A 110 -16.51 -2.51 -4.25
CA GLN A 110 -15.74 -1.73 -5.21
C GLN A 110 -14.30 -1.56 -4.74
N ALA A 111 -13.36 -1.62 -5.68
CA ALA A 111 -11.96 -1.27 -5.50
C ALA A 111 -11.59 -0.12 -6.43
N SER A 112 -10.72 0.78 -6.00
CA SER A 112 -10.25 1.89 -6.82
C SER A 112 -8.84 2.31 -6.44
N LEU A 113 -8.13 2.88 -7.41
CA LEU A 113 -6.82 3.50 -7.19
C LEU A 113 -6.71 4.84 -7.90
N PHE A 114 -5.79 5.66 -7.40
CA PHE A 114 -5.36 6.91 -8.03
C PHE A 114 -3.86 7.08 -7.79
N VAL A 115 -3.14 7.56 -8.80
CA VAL A 115 -1.68 7.77 -8.78
C VAL A 115 -1.40 9.19 -9.22
N SER A 116 -0.80 10.00 -8.35
CA SER A 116 -0.57 11.42 -8.61
C SER A 116 0.28 11.66 -9.87
N GLY A 117 -0.02 12.69 -10.66
CA GLY A 117 0.75 13.02 -11.87
C GLY A 117 0.63 12.04 -13.05
N HIS A 118 -0.29 11.07 -12.97
CA HIS A 118 -0.57 10.07 -14.01
C HIS A 118 -2.00 10.20 -14.54
N ASN A 119 -2.18 9.88 -15.82
CA ASN A 119 -3.52 9.74 -16.40
C ASN A 119 -3.98 8.29 -16.21
N HIS A 120 -5.14 8.11 -15.59
CA HIS A 120 -5.77 6.80 -15.40
C HIS A 120 -6.77 6.49 -16.51
N LEU A 121 -7.44 7.53 -17.00
CA LEU A 121 -8.50 7.46 -17.99
C LEU A 121 -8.10 8.25 -19.24
N SER A 122 -8.61 7.83 -20.40
CA SER A 122 -8.53 8.63 -21.62
C SER A 122 -9.40 9.89 -21.50
N ILE A 123 -9.11 10.91 -22.31
CA ILE A 123 -9.85 12.19 -22.29
C ILE A 123 -11.36 11.97 -22.48
N GLY A 124 -11.76 11.03 -23.34
CA GLY A 124 -13.18 10.73 -23.61
C GLY A 124 -13.92 10.03 -22.48
N GLU A 125 -13.20 9.42 -21.53
CA GLU A 125 -13.76 8.77 -20.34
C GLU A 125 -13.91 9.74 -19.16
N LYS A 126 -13.20 10.86 -19.18
CA LYS A 126 -13.29 11.88 -18.14
C LYS A 126 -14.67 12.55 -18.14
N ARG A 127 -15.15 12.88 -16.94
CA ARG A 127 -16.44 13.52 -16.71
C ARG A 127 -16.26 14.61 -15.65
N SER A 128 -16.89 15.76 -15.88
CA SER A 128 -16.82 16.88 -14.94
C SER A 128 -17.30 16.45 -13.55
N TYR A 129 -16.54 16.82 -12.52
CA TYR A 129 -16.85 16.56 -11.11
C TYR A 129 -16.96 15.08 -10.74
N GLN A 130 -16.28 14.18 -11.46
CA GLN A 130 -16.22 12.76 -11.15
C GLN A 130 -14.83 12.32 -10.70
N PHE A 131 -14.77 11.17 -10.02
CA PHE A 131 -13.50 10.55 -9.66
C PHE A 131 -12.74 10.10 -10.94
N GLU A 132 -11.53 10.59 -11.13
CA GLU A 132 -10.71 10.29 -12.32
C GLU A 132 -9.75 9.11 -12.14
N GLY A 133 -9.80 8.38 -11.03
CA GLY A 133 -9.00 7.18 -10.83
C GLY A 133 -9.62 5.92 -11.46
N LEU A 134 -8.88 4.82 -11.46
CA LEU A 134 -9.38 3.54 -11.93
C LEU A 134 -10.31 2.92 -10.88
N THR A 135 -11.39 2.29 -11.33
CA THR A 135 -12.37 1.62 -10.47
C THR A 135 -12.76 0.26 -11.04
N LYS A 136 -12.92 -0.74 -10.17
CA LYS A 136 -13.44 -2.07 -10.50
C LYS A 136 -14.47 -2.53 -9.48
N GLN A 137 -15.46 -3.30 -9.94
CA GLN A 137 -16.36 -4.04 -9.07
C GLN A 137 -15.60 -5.19 -8.40
N VAL A 138 -15.97 -5.49 -7.15
CA VAL A 138 -15.43 -6.58 -6.34
C VAL A 138 -16.55 -7.58 -6.08
N LYS A 139 -16.31 -8.84 -6.43
CA LYS A 139 -17.19 -9.97 -6.15
C LYS A 139 -16.77 -10.67 -4.86
N LYS A 140 -17.63 -11.55 -4.34
CA LYS A 140 -17.43 -12.21 -3.03
C LYS A 140 -16.20 -13.12 -3.01
N GLU A 141 -15.90 -13.72 -4.16
CA GLU A 141 -14.80 -14.65 -4.42
C GLU A 141 -13.46 -13.94 -4.71
N ASP A 142 -13.48 -12.63 -4.97
CA ASP A 142 -12.29 -11.90 -5.39
C ASP A 142 -11.30 -11.79 -4.23
N LYS A 143 -10.09 -12.32 -4.43
CA LYS A 143 -8.98 -12.24 -3.48
C LYS A 143 -8.13 -10.97 -3.65
N GLY A 144 -8.21 -10.35 -4.82
CA GLY A 144 -7.50 -9.13 -5.18
C GLY A 144 -8.18 -8.41 -6.35
N ALA A 145 -7.95 -7.12 -6.48
CA ALA A 145 -8.42 -6.31 -7.59
C ALA A 145 -7.22 -5.72 -8.34
N SER A 146 -6.94 -6.27 -9.54
CA SER A 146 -5.78 -5.88 -10.33
C SER A 146 -6.11 -4.79 -11.34
N PHE A 147 -5.25 -3.78 -11.43
CA PHE A 147 -5.32 -2.68 -12.37
C PHE A 147 -4.05 -2.65 -13.20
N THR A 148 -4.17 -2.37 -14.49
CA THR A 148 -3.01 -2.16 -15.37
C THR A 148 -2.93 -0.68 -15.71
N MET A 149 -1.76 -0.06 -15.54
CA MET A 149 -1.53 1.30 -16.02
C MET A 149 -0.06 1.57 -16.35
N LYS A 150 0.19 2.64 -17.11
CA LYS A 150 1.55 3.11 -17.38
C LYS A 150 2.00 4.07 -16.28
N LEU A 151 3.17 3.80 -15.71
CA LEU A 151 3.83 4.67 -14.74
C LEU A 151 5.03 5.37 -15.38
N LYS A 152 5.18 6.66 -15.09
CA LYS A 152 6.36 7.48 -15.37
C LYS A 152 7.40 7.20 -14.29
N LYS A 153 8.68 7.29 -14.65
CA LYS A 153 9.80 7.21 -13.70
C LYS A 153 9.72 8.39 -12.71
N GLY A 154 10.06 8.12 -11.45
CA GLY A 154 10.21 9.14 -10.40
C GLY A 154 9.16 9.05 -9.28
N PRO A 155 9.20 10.04 -8.36
CA PRO A 155 8.37 10.04 -7.16
C PRO A 155 6.89 10.28 -7.49
N THR A 156 6.00 9.55 -6.82
CA THR A 156 4.54 9.75 -6.89
C THR A 156 3.85 9.22 -5.63
N ALA A 157 2.58 9.58 -5.44
CA ALA A 157 1.71 8.99 -4.42
C ALA A 157 0.74 7.98 -5.04
N LEU A 158 0.53 6.85 -4.36
CA LEU A 158 -0.47 5.85 -4.69
C LEU A 158 -1.57 5.87 -3.62
N HIS A 159 -2.78 6.21 -4.04
CA HIS A 159 -3.99 6.17 -3.23
C HIS A 159 -4.86 4.99 -3.63
N THR A 160 -5.51 4.36 -2.66
CA THR A 160 -6.39 3.21 -2.89
C THR A 160 -7.62 3.29 -2.02
N TRP A 161 -8.72 2.72 -2.49
CA TRP A 161 -9.94 2.59 -1.70
C TRP A 161 -10.70 1.32 -2.06
N PHE A 162 -11.11 0.60 -1.02
CA PHE A 162 -12.23 -0.33 -1.04
C PHE A 162 -13.47 0.40 -0.53
N ARG A 163 -14.59 0.28 -1.26
CA ARG A 163 -15.88 0.89 -0.91
C ARG A 163 -16.99 -0.16 -0.86
N GLY A 164 -17.95 0.08 0.01
CA GLY A 164 -19.14 -0.74 0.25
C GLY A 164 -20.26 0.12 0.83
N LYS A 165 -21.39 -0.51 1.20
CA LYS A 165 -22.58 0.21 1.73
C LYS A 165 -22.23 1.17 2.88
N ASP A 166 -21.50 0.66 3.87
CA ASP A 166 -21.07 1.40 5.06
C ASP A 166 -19.58 1.12 5.35
N THR A 167 -18.80 0.95 4.27
CA THR A 167 -17.39 0.58 4.35
C THR A 167 -16.55 1.45 3.44
N ILE A 168 -15.54 2.10 4.02
CA ILE A 168 -14.45 2.72 3.28
C ILE A 168 -13.12 2.47 4.00
N LEU A 169 -12.14 1.95 3.27
CA LEU A 169 -10.77 1.80 3.74
C LEU A 169 -9.83 1.79 2.54
N SER A 170 -8.56 2.12 2.75
CA SER A 170 -7.53 1.85 1.75
C SER A 170 -7.14 0.37 1.75
N ALA A 171 -6.59 -0.11 0.64
CA ALA A 171 -6.13 -1.49 0.55
C ALA A 171 -5.02 -1.74 1.56
N TYR A 172 -5.08 -2.79 2.37
CA TYR A 172 -4.02 -3.04 3.35
C TYR A 172 -2.75 -3.60 2.73
N TYR A 173 -2.86 -4.21 1.54
CA TYR A 173 -1.73 -4.73 0.80
C TYR A 173 -1.87 -4.36 -0.67
N VAL A 174 -0.75 -4.03 -1.30
CA VAL A 174 -0.67 -3.80 -2.74
C VAL A 174 0.52 -4.55 -3.29
N TYR A 175 0.33 -5.26 -4.40
CA TYR A 175 1.41 -5.92 -5.11
C TYR A 175 1.61 -5.17 -6.43
N VAL A 176 2.80 -4.63 -6.63
CA VAL A 176 3.13 -3.84 -7.83
C VAL A 176 4.12 -4.64 -8.69
N THR A 177 3.65 -5.08 -9.85
CA THR A 177 4.45 -5.86 -10.80
C THR A 177 4.74 -5.01 -12.02
N ARG A 178 6.01 -4.78 -12.35
CA ARG A 178 6.39 -4.22 -13.66
C ARG A 178 6.25 -5.31 -14.72
N LYS A 179 5.50 -5.02 -15.79
CA LYS A 179 5.35 -5.95 -16.92
C LYS A 179 6.60 -5.97 -17.80
N GLY A 180 6.88 -7.14 -18.37
CA GLY A 180 8.04 -7.37 -19.23
C GLY A 180 9.32 -7.73 -18.47
N ASP A 181 9.31 -7.68 -17.13
CA ASP A 181 10.39 -8.24 -16.29
C ASP A 181 9.98 -9.57 -15.63
N SER A 182 8.78 -10.08 -15.94
CA SER A 182 8.35 -11.41 -15.52
C SER A 182 9.23 -12.44 -16.22
N LYS A 183 9.96 -13.24 -15.43
CA LYS A 183 10.63 -14.44 -15.93
C LYS A 183 9.62 -15.48 -16.41
#